data_AF-A0A3N5GVX4-F1
#
_entry.id   AF-A0A3N5GVX4-F1
#
_cell.length_a   1.000
_cell.length_b   1.000
_cell.length_c   1.000
_cell.angle_alpha   90.00
_cell.angle_beta   90.00
_cell.angle_gamma   90.00
#
_symmetry.space_group_name_H-M   'P 1'
#
loop_
_entity.id
_entity.type
_entity.pdbx_description
1 polymer ?
#
loop_
_entity_poly.entity_id
_entity_poly.type
_entity_poly.pdbx_seq_one_letter_code
_entity_poly.pdbx_strand_id
1 'polypeptide(L)'
;MNARELPPTTWTTGTTEVFKTGTWRASLPRHIAAPSPCHAACPVDGDIAQWIGRARERDFRGAWEILTRNNPFPAVAGRVCHHPCESACNRAAFDEPLAICRLERHVGDLALAEGWSYPRPERERGERVAVVGGGPSGLSAAYHLRRRGYAVTIFEARPTPGGLMRDGIPAYRLPREVLDGEIERIVDLGVELRCGEPVDTAEDFERIRDDFDAVYLAIGARRHKRLPQLDYTRPWVVDGAS
;
A
#
# COMPACT_ATOMS: atom_id res chain seq x y z
N MET A 1 -40.63 -11.22 -9.93
CA MET A 1 -41.96 -10.62 -9.68
C MET A 1 -41.79 -9.11 -9.68
N ASN A 2 -42.69 -8.41 -10.36
CA ASN A 2 -42.62 -6.96 -10.51
C ASN A 2 -43.03 -6.32 -9.18
N ALA A 3 -42.29 -5.35 -8.66
CA ALA A 3 -42.50 -4.79 -7.31
C ALA A 3 -43.88 -4.12 -7.12
N ARG A 4 -44.61 -3.86 -8.22
CA ARG A 4 -45.97 -3.30 -8.24
C ARG A 4 -47.09 -4.26 -7.82
N GLU A 5 -46.82 -5.56 -7.71
CA GLU A 5 -47.83 -6.57 -7.36
C GLU A 5 -47.81 -6.99 -5.87
N LEU A 6 -46.90 -6.44 -5.06
CA LEU A 6 -46.80 -6.77 -3.64
C LEU A 6 -47.72 -5.84 -2.83
N PRO A 7 -48.59 -6.40 -1.95
CA PRO A 7 -49.37 -5.58 -1.03
C PRO A 7 -48.45 -4.73 -0.12
N PRO A 8 -48.85 -3.50 0.23
CA PRO A 8 -48.06 -2.65 1.13
C PRO A 8 -47.87 -3.33 2.49
N THR A 9 -46.64 -3.32 2.99
CA THR A 9 -46.23 -4.01 4.24
C THR A 9 -46.80 -3.39 5.49
N THR A 10 -47.34 -2.17 5.40
CA THR A 10 -47.85 -1.43 6.54
C THR A 10 -49.30 -1.78 6.87
N TRP A 11 -50.21 -1.93 5.89
CA TRP A 11 -51.62 -2.29 6.10
C TRP A 11 -52.12 -3.23 4.98
N THR A 12 -52.72 -4.37 5.34
CA THR A 12 -53.22 -5.37 4.37
C THR A 12 -54.70 -5.67 4.63
N THR A 13 -55.53 -5.52 3.60
CA THR A 13 -56.94 -5.98 3.55
C THR A 13 -57.12 -7.22 2.65
N GLY A 14 -56.03 -7.73 2.06
CA GLY A 14 -56.01 -8.91 1.18
C GLY A 14 -55.39 -10.15 1.83
N THR A 15 -55.41 -11.28 1.12
CA THR A 15 -54.85 -12.55 1.60
C THR A 15 -53.33 -12.54 1.57
N THR A 16 -52.68 -13.06 2.62
CA THR A 16 -51.23 -13.21 2.68
C THR A 16 -50.68 -14.33 1.77
N GLU A 17 -51.55 -15.10 1.09
CA GLU A 17 -51.16 -16.17 0.15
C GLU A 17 -50.28 -15.68 -1.03
N VAL A 18 -50.38 -14.39 -1.40
CA VAL A 18 -49.51 -13.77 -2.40
C VAL A 18 -48.05 -13.72 -1.91
N PHE A 19 -47.87 -13.52 -0.61
CA PHE A 19 -46.59 -13.74 0.05
C PHE A 19 -46.42 -15.23 0.26
N LYS A 20 -45.92 -15.90 -0.78
CA LYS A 20 -45.57 -17.33 -0.78
C LYS A 20 -44.63 -17.65 0.39
N THR A 21 -45.20 -17.98 1.55
CA THR A 21 -44.51 -18.29 2.81
C THR A 21 -44.32 -19.80 2.92
N GLY A 22 -43.23 -20.26 3.56
CA GLY A 22 -42.80 -21.66 3.58
C GLY A 22 -41.44 -21.86 2.90
N THR A 23 -41.27 -22.93 2.13
CA THR A 23 -40.03 -23.24 1.39
C THR A 23 -39.76 -22.33 0.18
N TRP A 24 -40.65 -21.37 -0.09
CA TRP A 24 -40.52 -20.43 -1.19
C TRP A 24 -39.76 -19.17 -0.76
N ARG A 25 -38.67 -18.86 -1.46
CA ARG A 25 -37.93 -17.60 -1.29
C ARG A 25 -38.39 -16.60 -2.36
N ALA A 26 -39.12 -15.55 -1.96
CA ALA A 26 -39.50 -14.45 -2.85
C ALA A 26 -38.32 -13.49 -3.15
N SER A 27 -37.29 -13.52 -2.32
CA SER A 27 -36.02 -12.83 -2.51
C SER A 27 -34.89 -13.69 -1.95
N LEU A 28 -33.70 -13.58 -2.53
CA LEU A 28 -32.48 -14.16 -1.97
C LEU A 28 -31.78 -13.06 -1.17
N PRO A 29 -31.32 -13.33 0.07
CA PRO A 29 -30.46 -12.40 0.77
C PRO A 29 -29.20 -12.19 -0.08
N ARG A 30 -29.00 -10.95 -0.55
CA ARG A 30 -27.77 -10.57 -1.20
C ARG A 30 -26.81 -10.14 -0.09
N HIS A 31 -25.82 -10.98 0.20
CA HIS A 31 -24.75 -10.60 1.10
C HIS A 31 -23.91 -9.51 0.42
N ILE A 32 -23.97 -8.31 0.98
CA ILE A 32 -23.14 -7.18 0.55
C ILE A 32 -22.05 -7.05 1.61
N ALA A 33 -20.80 -7.35 1.22
CA ALA A 33 -19.64 -7.01 2.03
C ALA A 33 -19.37 -5.51 1.85
N ALA A 34 -20.03 -4.68 2.67
CA ALA A 34 -19.76 -3.25 2.65
C ALA A 34 -18.36 -2.99 3.22
N PRO A 35 -17.52 -2.18 2.56
CA PRO A 35 -16.20 -1.84 3.08
C PRO A 35 -16.33 -1.13 4.44
N SER A 36 -15.43 -1.43 5.36
CA SER A 36 -15.37 -0.69 6.62
C SER A 36 -14.96 0.76 6.35
N PRO A 37 -15.41 1.74 7.15
CA PRO A 37 -15.05 3.15 6.97
C PRO A 37 -13.54 3.38 6.92
N CYS A 38 -12.78 2.65 7.75
CA CYS A 38 -11.32 2.71 7.75
C CYS A 38 -10.70 2.19 6.45
N HIS A 39 -11.26 1.15 5.83
CA HIS A 39 -10.82 0.64 4.53
C HIS A 39 -11.09 1.66 3.43
N ALA A 40 -12.31 2.20 3.38
CA ALA A 40 -12.68 3.22 2.38
C ALA A 40 -11.83 4.50 2.47
N ALA A 41 -11.35 4.85 3.67
CA ALA A 41 -10.45 6.00 3.87
C ALA A 41 -8.97 5.69 3.60
N CYS A 42 -8.59 4.42 3.47
CA CYS A 42 -7.22 4.02 3.28
C CYS A 42 -6.80 4.19 1.80
N PRO A 43 -5.78 5.01 1.47
CA PRO A 43 -5.39 5.25 0.08
C PRO A 43 -4.80 4.01 -0.62
N VAL A 44 -4.36 3.01 0.14
CA VAL A 44 -3.84 1.74 -0.37
C VAL A 44 -4.90 0.62 -0.34
N ASP A 45 -6.17 0.97 -0.14
CA ASP A 45 -7.29 0.02 -0.12
C ASP A 45 -7.08 -1.13 0.90
N GLY A 46 -6.54 -0.80 2.08
CA GLY A 46 -6.10 -1.78 3.05
C GLY A 46 -7.27 -2.55 3.69
N ASP A 47 -7.17 -3.88 3.78
CA ASP A 47 -8.14 -4.79 4.42
C ASP A 47 -8.14 -4.66 5.97
N ILE A 48 -8.38 -3.45 6.50
CA ILE A 48 -8.06 -3.10 7.89
C ILE A 48 -8.81 -3.95 8.92
N ALA A 49 -10.12 -4.12 8.74
CA ALA A 49 -10.90 -4.94 9.64
C ALA A 49 -10.45 -6.42 9.64
N GLN A 50 -10.00 -6.94 8.50
CA GLN A 50 -9.59 -8.34 8.37
C GLN A 50 -8.26 -8.60 9.08
N TRP A 51 -7.23 -7.78 8.82
CA TRP A 51 -5.93 -8.00 9.45
C TRP A 51 -5.96 -7.69 10.95
N ILE A 52 -6.76 -6.71 11.40
CA ILE A 52 -6.99 -6.49 12.84
C ILE A 52 -7.70 -7.69 13.47
N GLY A 53 -8.63 -8.32 12.75
CA GLY A 53 -9.28 -9.57 13.17
C GLY A 53 -8.26 -10.68 13.45
N ARG A 54 -7.30 -10.89 12.53
CA ARG A 54 -6.18 -11.85 12.73
C ARG A 54 -5.29 -11.46 13.91
N ALA A 55 -4.93 -10.18 14.03
CA ALA A 55 -4.14 -9.70 15.16
C ALA A 55 -4.86 -9.92 16.50
N ARG A 56 -6.19 -9.80 16.55
CA ARG A 56 -7.01 -10.10 17.74
C ARG A 56 -6.93 -11.58 18.13
N GLU A 57 -6.83 -12.46 17.14
CA GLU A 57 -6.64 -13.92 17.32
C GLU A 57 -5.19 -14.29 17.67
N ARG A 58 -4.29 -13.30 17.79
CA ARG A 58 -2.83 -13.46 17.95
C ARG A 58 -2.14 -14.12 16.76
N ASP A 59 -2.81 -14.18 15.60
CA ASP A 59 -2.22 -14.57 14.33
C ASP A 59 -1.61 -13.34 13.65
N PHE A 60 -0.45 -12.91 14.15
CA PHE A 60 0.24 -11.74 13.62
C PHE A 60 0.83 -11.96 12.23
N ARG A 61 1.22 -13.21 11.91
CA ARG A 61 1.70 -13.56 10.57
C ARG A 61 0.58 -13.46 9.54
N GLY A 62 -0.60 -14.04 9.84
CA GLY A 62 -1.77 -13.88 8.98
C GLY A 62 -2.24 -12.43 8.86
N ALA A 63 -2.12 -11.64 9.93
CA ALA A 63 -2.37 -10.19 9.86
C ALA A 63 -1.40 -9.49 8.90
N TRP A 64 -0.11 -9.79 8.98
CA TRP A 64 0.92 -9.23 8.11
C TRP A 64 0.74 -9.65 6.64
N GLU A 65 0.39 -10.91 6.38
CA GLU A 65 0.09 -11.41 5.03
C GLU A 65 -1.10 -10.67 4.40
N ILE A 66 -2.10 -10.26 5.20
CA ILE A 66 -3.21 -9.44 4.73
C ILE A 66 -2.78 -7.98 4.51
N LEU A 67 -2.06 -7.37 5.46
CA LEU A 67 -1.53 -6.00 5.35
C LEU A 67 -0.73 -5.79 4.07
N THR A 68 0.14 -6.76 3.77
CA THR A 68 1.10 -6.65 2.67
C THR A 68 0.50 -6.92 1.30
N ARG A 69 -0.77 -7.34 1.22
CA ARG A 69 -1.46 -7.53 -0.07
C ARG A 69 -1.33 -6.31 -0.97
N ASN A 70 -1.50 -5.12 -0.41
CA ASN A 70 -1.51 -3.86 -1.15
C ASN A 70 -0.30 -2.96 -0.83
N ASN A 71 0.23 -3.00 0.40
CA ASN A 71 1.32 -2.15 0.85
C ASN A 71 2.52 -2.97 1.36
N PRO A 72 3.68 -2.96 0.68
CA PRO A 72 4.84 -3.74 1.09
C PRO A 72 5.69 -3.08 2.20
N PHE A 73 5.17 -2.06 2.88
CA PHE A 73 5.91 -1.31 3.91
C PHE A 73 5.15 -1.16 5.25
N PRO A 74 4.64 -2.23 5.88
CA PRO A 74 3.89 -2.11 7.12
C PRO A 74 4.69 -1.42 8.25
N ALA A 75 5.99 -1.72 8.42
CA ALA A 75 6.79 -1.09 9.46
C ALA A 75 7.05 0.41 9.18
N VAL A 76 7.14 0.82 7.91
CA VAL A 76 7.27 2.24 7.55
C VAL A 76 5.93 2.96 7.70
N ALA A 77 4.86 2.41 7.14
CA ALA A 77 3.52 3.01 7.16
C ALA A 77 3.04 3.26 8.59
N GLY A 78 3.24 2.30 9.51
CA GLY A 78 2.92 2.47 10.94
C GLY A 78 3.73 3.55 11.67
N ARG A 79 4.71 4.20 11.02
CA ARG A 79 5.49 5.33 11.56
C ARG A 79 5.19 6.66 10.89
N VAL A 80 4.99 6.65 9.57
CA VAL A 80 4.97 7.88 8.76
C VAL A 80 3.60 8.24 8.20
N CYS A 81 2.67 7.27 8.13
CA CYS A 81 1.33 7.47 7.59
C CYS A 81 0.53 8.51 8.39
N HIS A 82 -0.25 9.31 7.67
CA HIS A 82 -1.20 10.27 8.25
C HIS A 82 -2.50 9.62 8.76
N HIS A 83 -2.60 8.29 8.68
CA HIS A 83 -3.65 7.47 9.29
C HIS A 83 -5.09 7.98 9.08
N PRO A 84 -5.51 8.29 7.83
CA PRO A 84 -6.89 8.71 7.54
C PRO A 84 -7.92 7.63 7.92
N CYS A 85 -7.47 6.37 7.99
CA CYS A 85 -8.25 5.24 8.48
C CYS A 85 -8.68 5.38 9.95
N GLU A 86 -7.88 6.02 10.80
CA GLU A 86 -8.24 6.30 12.20
C GLU A 86 -9.24 7.46 12.27
N SER A 87 -9.05 8.52 11.47
CA SER A 87 -10.01 9.63 11.39
C SER A 87 -11.39 9.20 10.92
N ALA A 88 -11.46 8.22 10.01
CA ALA A 88 -12.72 7.65 9.52
C ALA A 88 -13.29 6.52 10.40
N CYS A 89 -12.62 6.15 11.50
CA CYS A 89 -13.01 5.01 12.31
C CYS A 89 -14.40 5.23 12.96
N ASN A 90 -15.34 4.33 12.71
CA ASN A 90 -16.68 4.41 13.31
C ASN A 90 -16.68 4.31 14.85
N ARG A 91 -15.63 3.73 15.45
CA ARG A 91 -15.46 3.67 16.91
C ARG A 91 -15.31 5.06 17.55
N ALA A 92 -14.81 6.05 16.79
CA ALA A 92 -14.70 7.43 17.24
C ALA A 92 -16.04 8.05 17.68
N ALA A 93 -17.17 7.50 17.22
CA ALA A 93 -18.51 7.94 17.64
C ALA A 93 -18.93 7.41 19.03
N PHE A 94 -18.16 6.48 19.61
CA PHE A 94 -18.43 5.86 20.90
C PHE A 94 -17.40 6.28 21.94
N ASP A 95 -16.11 6.09 21.64
CA ASP A 95 -14.99 6.47 22.51
C ASP A 95 -13.81 7.05 21.69
N GLU A 96 -12.78 6.26 21.42
CA GLU A 96 -11.60 6.67 20.66
C GLU A 96 -11.43 5.78 19.41
N PRO A 97 -10.87 6.32 18.31
CA PRO A 97 -10.47 5.50 17.18
C PRO A 97 -9.56 4.36 17.60
N LEU A 98 -9.63 3.24 16.88
CA LEU A 98 -8.61 2.21 17.03
C LEU A 98 -7.24 2.79 16.64
N ALA A 99 -6.20 2.45 17.41
CA ALA A 99 -4.82 2.82 17.11
C ALA A 99 -4.23 1.95 15.97
N ILE A 100 -4.86 2.02 14.79
CA ILE A 100 -4.55 1.24 13.59
C ILE A 100 -3.08 1.40 13.20
N CYS A 101 -2.56 2.63 13.21
CA CYS A 101 -1.19 2.96 12.84
C CYS A 101 -0.17 2.33 13.80
N ARG A 102 -0.43 2.38 15.11
CA ARG A 102 0.44 1.74 16.12
C ARG A 102 0.40 0.22 16.03
N LEU A 103 -0.75 -0.35 15.73
CA LEU A 103 -0.89 -1.79 15.55
C LEU A 103 -0.22 -2.25 14.24
N GLU A 104 -0.34 -1.51 13.14
CA GLU A 104 0.37 -1.75 11.89
C GLU A 104 1.89 -1.71 12.12
N ARG A 105 2.37 -0.71 12.88
CA ARG A 105 3.77 -0.65 13.30
C ARG A 105 4.19 -1.90 14.07
N HIS A 106 3.41 -2.32 15.06
CA HIS A 106 3.73 -3.49 15.87
C HIS A 106 3.84 -4.76 15.01
N VAL A 107 2.88 -4.97 14.09
CA VAL A 107 2.90 -6.12 13.17
C VAL A 107 4.07 -6.05 12.21
N GLY A 108 4.39 -4.89 11.64
CA GLY A 108 5.54 -4.69 10.76
C GLY A 108 6.88 -4.90 11.48
N ASP A 109 7.02 -4.40 12.71
CA ASP A 109 8.22 -4.58 13.53
C ASP A 109 8.42 -6.06 13.88
N LEU A 110 7.33 -6.78 14.22
CA LEU A 110 7.39 -8.21 14.47
C LEU A 110 7.79 -9.00 13.22
N ALA A 111 7.28 -8.62 12.04
CA ALA A 111 7.65 -9.25 10.78
C ALA A 111 9.13 -9.07 10.43
N LEU A 112 9.73 -7.93 10.81
CA LEU A 112 11.18 -7.72 10.67
C LEU A 112 11.96 -8.57 11.68
N ALA A 113 11.55 -8.58 12.94
CA ALA A 113 12.23 -9.34 14.00
C ALA A 113 12.21 -10.86 13.76
N GLU A 114 11.10 -11.38 13.24
CA GLU A 114 10.89 -12.80 12.97
C GLU A 114 11.35 -13.22 11.56
N GLY A 115 11.89 -12.29 10.75
CA GLY A 115 12.37 -12.58 9.40
C GLY A 115 11.28 -13.08 8.44
N TRP A 116 10.05 -12.58 8.55
CA TRP A 116 8.98 -12.97 7.65
C TRP A 116 9.25 -12.48 6.23
N SER A 117 9.05 -13.37 5.27
CA SER A 117 9.34 -13.13 3.85
C SER A 117 8.07 -13.19 3.01
N TYR A 118 8.11 -12.49 1.88
CA TYR A 118 7.00 -12.51 0.93
C TYR A 118 6.92 -13.84 0.19
N PRO A 119 5.72 -14.32 -0.14
CA PRO A 119 5.59 -15.48 -1.01
C PRO A 119 6.19 -15.18 -2.38
N ARG A 120 7.05 -16.09 -2.86
CA ARG A 120 7.59 -16.04 -4.21
C ARG A 120 6.46 -16.22 -5.25
N PRO A 121 6.60 -15.67 -6.47
CA PRO A 121 5.61 -15.89 -7.51
C PRO A 121 5.47 -17.39 -7.83
N GLU A 122 4.23 -17.82 -8.07
CA GLU A 122 3.94 -19.21 -8.46
C GLU A 122 4.50 -19.57 -9.85
N ARG A 123 4.68 -18.56 -10.71
CA ARG A 123 5.19 -18.69 -12.07
C ARG A 123 6.07 -17.51 -12.38
N GLU A 124 7.24 -17.79 -12.97
CA GLU A 124 8.08 -16.74 -13.55
C GLU A 124 7.62 -16.45 -14.99
N ARG A 125 7.79 -15.20 -15.39
CA ARG A 125 7.50 -14.66 -16.71
C ARG A 125 8.81 -14.38 -17.44
N GLY A 126 8.77 -14.40 -18.76
CA GLY A 126 9.95 -14.08 -19.58
C GLY A 126 10.16 -12.57 -19.72
N GLU A 127 9.10 -11.80 -19.54
CA GLU A 127 9.07 -10.36 -19.69
C GLU A 127 9.86 -9.65 -18.57
N ARG A 128 10.69 -8.69 -18.98
CA ARG A 128 11.58 -7.90 -18.13
C ARG A 128 11.04 -6.48 -17.99
N VAL A 129 10.96 -5.98 -16.77
CA VAL A 129 10.48 -4.64 -16.45
C VAL A 129 11.56 -3.82 -15.76
N ALA A 130 11.88 -2.67 -16.33
CA ALA A 130 12.76 -1.69 -15.69
C ALA A 130 11.94 -0.74 -14.82
N VAL A 131 12.43 -0.47 -13.61
CA VAL A 131 11.87 0.53 -12.69
C VAL A 131 12.92 1.60 -12.46
N VAL A 132 12.65 2.84 -12.86
CA VAL A 132 13.59 3.96 -12.72
C VAL A 132 13.26 4.74 -11.45
N GLY A 133 14.06 4.56 -10.41
CA GLY A 133 13.92 5.16 -9.08
C GLY A 133 13.61 4.11 -8.01
N GLY A 134 14.46 4.02 -6.99
CA GLY A 134 14.34 3.14 -5.82
C GLY A 134 13.58 3.79 -4.65
N GLY A 135 12.67 4.73 -4.92
CA GLY A 135 11.80 5.33 -3.91
C GLY A 135 10.59 4.45 -3.54
N PRO A 136 9.67 4.94 -2.69
CA PRO A 136 8.49 4.17 -2.27
C PRO A 136 7.64 3.67 -3.45
N SER A 137 7.47 4.50 -4.49
CA SER A 137 6.70 4.13 -5.67
C SER A 137 7.37 3.02 -6.49
N GLY A 138 8.68 3.13 -6.72
CA GLY A 138 9.42 2.15 -7.52
C GLY A 138 9.56 0.81 -6.81
N LEU A 139 9.88 0.83 -5.52
CA LEU A 139 9.92 -0.37 -4.68
C LEU A 139 8.55 -1.05 -4.58
N SER A 140 7.45 -0.29 -4.44
CA SER A 140 6.09 -0.84 -4.44
C SER A 140 5.73 -1.46 -5.80
N ALA A 141 6.08 -0.78 -6.90
CA ALA A 141 5.88 -1.34 -8.25
C ALA A 141 6.68 -2.64 -8.44
N ALA A 142 7.94 -2.67 -8.03
CA ALA A 142 8.78 -3.86 -8.11
C ALA A 142 8.22 -5.02 -7.28
N TYR A 143 7.78 -4.77 -6.05
CA TYR A 143 7.08 -5.74 -5.20
C TYR A 143 5.88 -6.36 -5.91
N HIS A 144 5.01 -5.52 -6.47
CA HIS A 144 3.78 -5.96 -7.15
C HIS A 144 4.07 -6.71 -8.45
N LEU A 145 5.08 -6.30 -9.21
CA LEU A 145 5.50 -6.95 -10.45
C LEU A 145 6.15 -8.31 -10.17
N ARG A 146 7.04 -8.39 -9.17
CA ARG A 146 7.64 -9.66 -8.75
C ARG A 146 6.62 -10.67 -8.28
N ARG A 147 5.62 -10.26 -7.50
CA ARG A 147 4.51 -11.16 -7.09
C ARG A 147 3.68 -11.69 -8.26
N ARG A 148 3.72 -11.03 -9.42
CA ARG A 148 3.06 -11.45 -10.67
C ARG A 148 3.98 -12.26 -11.59
N GLY A 149 5.23 -12.48 -11.20
CA GLY A 149 6.21 -13.30 -11.92
C GLY A 149 7.14 -12.54 -12.86
N TYR A 150 7.04 -11.22 -13.00
CA TYR A 150 7.90 -10.46 -13.91
C TYR A 150 9.34 -10.39 -13.41
N ALA A 151 10.33 -10.43 -14.30
CA ALA A 151 11.70 -10.08 -13.94
C ALA A 151 11.79 -8.56 -13.79
N VAL A 152 12.31 -8.07 -12.66
CA VAL A 152 12.33 -6.62 -12.37
C VAL A 152 13.73 -6.16 -12.02
N THR A 153 14.17 -5.10 -12.68
CA THR A 153 15.42 -4.38 -12.36
C THR A 153 15.09 -2.95 -11.95
N ILE A 154 15.51 -2.54 -10.75
CA ILE A 154 15.41 -1.16 -10.28
C ILE A 154 16.72 -0.44 -10.57
N PHE A 155 16.66 0.69 -11.26
CA PHE A 155 17.76 1.63 -11.46
C PHE A 155 17.61 2.80 -10.49
N GLU A 156 18.51 2.93 -9.53
CA GLU A 156 18.54 4.01 -8.54
C GLU A 156 19.78 4.88 -8.76
N ALA A 157 19.55 6.20 -8.85
CA ALA A 157 20.61 7.17 -9.07
C ALA A 157 21.54 7.31 -7.86
N ARG A 158 21.02 7.18 -6.63
CA ARG A 158 21.79 7.27 -5.39
C ARG A 158 22.48 5.95 -5.04
N PRO A 159 23.48 5.97 -4.14
CA PRO A 159 24.15 4.74 -3.68
C PRO A 159 23.25 3.78 -2.88
N THR A 160 22.12 4.27 -2.35
CA THR A 160 21.19 3.45 -1.57
C THR A 160 19.74 3.73 -1.97
N PRO A 161 18.87 2.70 -1.99
CA PRO A 161 17.44 2.85 -2.27
C PRO A 161 16.69 3.45 -1.08
N GLY A 162 15.46 3.89 -1.30
CA GLY A 162 14.54 4.41 -0.28
C GLY A 162 13.98 5.78 -0.65
N GLY A 163 14.66 6.52 -1.54
CA GLY A 163 14.26 7.86 -1.98
C GLY A 163 13.90 8.77 -0.80
N LEU A 164 12.77 9.50 -0.91
CA LEU A 164 12.35 10.43 0.13
C LEU A 164 12.11 9.78 1.51
N MET A 165 11.81 8.47 1.59
CA MET A 165 11.73 7.79 2.89
C MET A 165 13.07 7.80 3.62
N ARG A 166 14.17 7.66 2.87
CA ARG A 166 15.53 7.73 3.41
C ARG A 166 15.99 9.18 3.59
N ASP A 167 15.82 10.00 2.56
CA ASP A 167 16.50 11.30 2.50
C ASP A 167 15.68 12.44 3.11
N GLY A 168 14.35 12.32 3.10
CA GLY A 168 13.43 13.35 3.60
C GLY A 168 12.96 13.11 5.04
N ILE A 169 12.80 11.85 5.45
CA ILE A 169 12.26 11.53 6.78
C ILE A 169 13.42 11.35 7.78
N PRO A 170 13.45 12.14 8.88
CA PRO A 170 14.50 12.01 9.89
C PRO A 170 14.54 10.62 10.53
N ALA A 171 15.75 10.16 10.88
CA ALA A 171 15.97 8.82 11.43
C ALA A 171 15.22 8.56 12.75
N TYR A 172 15.02 9.58 13.59
CA TYR A 172 14.23 9.43 14.82
C TYR A 172 12.75 9.14 14.56
N ARG A 173 12.23 9.49 13.37
CA ARG A 173 10.85 9.21 12.95
C ARG A 173 10.77 7.92 12.14
N LEU A 174 11.74 7.70 11.25
CA LEU A 174 11.89 6.46 10.48
C LEU A 174 13.32 5.95 10.58
N PRO A 175 13.59 5.01 11.51
CA PRO A 175 14.91 4.44 11.68
C PRO A 175 15.42 3.75 10.41
N ARG A 176 16.73 3.82 10.15
CA ARG A 176 17.31 3.36 8.88
C ARG A 176 17.28 1.86 8.78
N GLU A 177 17.53 1.17 9.88
CA GLU A 177 17.44 -0.28 10.01
C GLU A 177 16.04 -0.83 9.69
N VAL A 178 14.98 -0.09 10.05
CA VAL A 178 13.59 -0.48 9.73
C VAL A 178 13.34 -0.34 8.23
N LEU A 179 13.80 0.77 7.64
CA LEU A 179 13.67 1.00 6.21
C LEU A 179 14.49 -0.01 5.41
N ASP A 180 15.71 -0.29 5.84
CA ASP A 180 16.63 -1.23 5.18
C ASP A 180 16.04 -2.64 5.19
N GLY A 181 15.51 -3.12 6.31
CA GLY A 181 14.88 -4.44 6.38
C GLY A 181 13.60 -4.58 5.54
N GLU A 182 12.79 -3.53 5.42
CA GLU A 182 11.62 -3.53 4.52
C GLU A 182 12.05 -3.56 3.04
N ILE A 183 13.10 -2.81 2.69
CA ILE A 183 13.65 -2.81 1.32
C ILE A 183 14.28 -4.17 0.99
N GLU A 184 15.09 -4.73 1.89
CA GLU A 184 15.74 -6.03 1.73
C GLU A 184 14.70 -7.12 1.49
N ARG A 185 13.61 -7.13 2.26
CA ARG A 185 12.50 -8.07 2.05
C ARG A 185 11.87 -7.98 0.65
N ILE A 186 11.81 -6.78 0.06
CA ILE A 186 11.34 -6.60 -1.32
C ILE A 186 12.39 -7.13 -2.31
N VAL A 187 13.67 -6.84 -2.08
CA VAL A 187 14.78 -7.32 -2.92
C VAL A 187 14.85 -8.86 -2.93
N ASP A 188 14.60 -9.50 -1.80
CA ASP A 188 14.57 -10.96 -1.62
C ASP A 188 13.52 -11.70 -2.46
N LEU A 189 12.55 -10.97 -3.04
CA LEU A 189 11.65 -11.51 -4.07
C LEU A 189 12.36 -11.79 -5.40
N GLY A 190 13.65 -11.46 -5.52
CA GLY A 190 14.44 -11.55 -6.74
C GLY A 190 14.36 -10.28 -7.58
N VAL A 191 14.25 -9.10 -6.94
CA VAL A 191 14.43 -7.82 -7.63
C VAL A 191 15.92 -7.58 -7.80
N GLU A 192 16.35 -7.27 -9.02
CA GLU A 192 17.70 -6.78 -9.25
C GLU A 192 17.75 -5.29 -8.92
N LEU A 193 18.60 -4.89 -7.98
CA LEU A 193 18.75 -3.49 -7.59
C LEU A 193 20.11 -2.95 -8.04
N ARG A 194 20.09 -1.97 -8.94
CA ARG A 194 21.28 -1.28 -9.45
C ARG A 194 21.31 0.15 -8.91
N CYS A 195 22.15 0.37 -7.89
CA CYS A 195 22.37 1.67 -7.28
C CYS A 195 23.55 2.41 -7.92
N GLY A 196 23.51 3.74 -7.91
CA GLY A 196 24.54 4.56 -8.55
C GLY A 196 24.45 4.60 -10.08
N GLU A 197 23.31 4.19 -10.65
CA GLU A 197 23.04 4.18 -12.09
C GLU A 197 21.93 5.18 -12.42
N PRO A 198 22.24 6.49 -12.50
CA PRO A 198 21.26 7.50 -12.85
C PRO A 198 20.79 7.35 -14.31
N VAL A 199 19.51 7.63 -14.53
CA VAL A 199 18.89 7.72 -15.86
C VAL A 199 18.51 9.19 -16.07
N ASP A 200 19.48 9.99 -16.51
CA ASP A 200 19.36 11.45 -16.58
C ASP A 200 19.29 11.98 -18.02
N THR A 201 19.71 11.18 -19.01
CA THR A 201 19.71 11.57 -20.43
C THR A 201 18.66 10.82 -21.25
N ALA A 202 18.35 11.32 -22.44
CA ALA A 202 17.48 10.62 -23.37
C ALA A 202 18.11 9.29 -23.80
N GLU A 203 19.42 9.29 -24.05
CA GLU A 203 20.19 8.12 -24.45
C GLU A 203 20.18 7.02 -23.37
N ASP A 204 20.27 7.38 -22.09
CA ASP A 204 20.14 6.43 -20.97
C ASP A 204 18.76 5.77 -20.96
N PHE A 205 17.71 6.56 -21.18
CA PHE A 205 16.34 6.07 -21.22
C PHE A 205 16.09 5.17 -22.43
N GLU A 206 16.56 5.56 -23.61
CA GLU A 206 16.43 4.75 -24.83
C GLU A 206 17.13 3.40 -24.67
N ARG A 207 18.34 3.34 -24.07
CA ARG A 207 19.03 2.09 -23.75
C ARG A 207 18.17 1.16 -22.88
N ILE A 208 17.60 1.69 -21.80
CA ILE A 208 16.73 0.91 -20.91
C ILE A 208 15.46 0.47 -21.63
N ARG A 209 14.88 1.35 -22.45
CA ARG A 209 13.66 1.03 -23.20
C ARG A 209 13.88 -0.07 -24.23
N ASP A 210 15.06 -0.13 -24.83
CA ASP A 210 15.40 -1.15 -25.83
C ASP A 210 15.75 -2.51 -25.17
N ASP A 211 16.26 -2.50 -23.93
CA ASP A 211 16.63 -3.71 -23.17
C ASP A 211 15.47 -4.35 -22.39
N PHE A 212 14.34 -3.67 -22.20
CA PHE A 212 13.23 -4.13 -21.36
C PHE A 212 11.88 -4.06 -22.06
N ASP A 213 10.97 -4.96 -21.72
CA ASP A 213 9.63 -5.03 -22.32
C ASP A 213 8.70 -3.91 -21.82
N ALA A 214 8.99 -3.36 -20.64
CA ALA A 214 8.29 -2.21 -20.08
C ALA A 214 9.20 -1.40 -19.16
N VAL A 215 8.91 -0.10 -19.04
CA VAL A 215 9.60 0.83 -18.15
C VAL A 215 8.60 1.56 -17.26
N TYR A 216 8.84 1.55 -15.95
CA TYR A 216 8.08 2.31 -14.96
C TYR A 216 8.94 3.44 -14.39
N LEU A 217 8.51 4.68 -14.60
CA LEU A 217 9.24 5.88 -14.15
C LEU A 217 8.76 6.29 -12.74
N ALA A 218 9.63 6.13 -11.75
CA ALA A 218 9.41 6.39 -10.33
C ALA A 218 10.39 7.44 -9.76
N ILE A 219 10.77 8.44 -10.57
CA ILE A 219 11.84 9.39 -10.28
C ILE A 219 11.51 10.47 -9.22
N GLY A 220 10.23 10.58 -8.84
CA GLY A 220 9.75 11.55 -7.86
C GLY A 220 9.87 13.00 -8.30
N ALA A 221 9.69 13.93 -7.36
CA ALA A 221 9.74 15.38 -7.60
C ALA A 221 11.00 15.98 -6.97
N ARG A 222 12.13 15.95 -7.69
CA ARG A 222 13.44 16.39 -7.15
C ARG A 222 13.69 17.90 -7.22
N ARG A 223 12.92 18.65 -8.01
CA ARG A 223 13.13 20.09 -8.18
C ARG A 223 12.46 20.88 -7.06
N HIS A 224 13.25 21.59 -6.25
CA HIS A 224 12.73 22.48 -5.23
C HIS A 224 11.98 23.67 -5.84
N LYS A 225 10.87 24.06 -5.21
CA LYS A 225 10.20 25.33 -5.48
C LYS A 225 10.86 26.43 -4.65
N ARG A 226 11.70 27.24 -5.30
CA ARG A 226 12.35 28.39 -4.65
C ARG A 226 11.40 29.58 -4.52
N LEU A 227 11.51 30.32 -3.42
CA LEU A 227 10.73 31.53 -3.16
C LEU A 227 11.47 32.75 -3.71
N PRO A 228 10.85 33.56 -4.60
CA PRO A 228 11.52 34.72 -5.22
C PRO A 228 12.05 35.77 -4.25
N GLN A 229 11.48 35.83 -3.04
CA GLN A 229 11.83 36.79 -2.01
C GLN A 229 13.09 36.41 -1.22
N LEU A 230 13.57 35.16 -1.36
CA LEU A 230 14.72 34.66 -0.63
C LEU A 230 15.99 34.72 -1.48
N ASP A 231 17.08 35.17 -0.86
CA ASP A 231 18.43 35.16 -1.43
C ASP A 231 19.13 33.84 -1.10
N TYR A 232 19.12 32.91 -2.06
CA TYR A 232 19.72 31.57 -1.94
C TYR A 232 21.25 31.57 -1.97
N THR A 233 21.89 32.74 -2.10
CA THR A 233 23.34 32.86 -1.91
C THR A 233 23.72 32.97 -0.44
N ARG A 234 22.74 33.25 0.45
CA ARG A 234 22.98 33.37 1.89
C ARG A 234 23.15 31.98 2.53
N PRO A 235 24.12 31.80 3.44
CA PRO A 235 24.42 30.49 4.03
C PRO A 235 23.32 29.94 4.95
N TRP A 236 22.39 30.78 5.40
CA TRP A 236 21.23 30.37 6.20
C TRP A 236 19.96 30.10 5.37
N VAL A 237 20.02 30.27 4.04
CA VAL A 237 18.92 29.92 3.14
C VAL A 237 19.28 28.59 2.48
N VAL A 238 18.58 27.53 2.86
CA VAL A 238 18.80 26.17 2.37
C VAL A 238 17.54 25.64 1.70
N ASP A 239 17.72 24.83 0.64
CA ASP A 239 16.62 24.09 0.04
C ASP A 239 16.13 23.00 1.00
N GLY A 240 14.83 22.67 0.95
CA GLY A 240 14.26 21.56 1.72
C GLY A 240 14.71 20.20 1.17
N ALA A 241 14.50 19.13 1.93
CA ALA A 241 14.84 17.78 1.45
C ALA A 241 14.01 17.36 0.21
N SER A 242 14.64 16.68 -0.75
CA SER A 242 14.02 16.11 -1.97
C SER A 242 14.56 14.74 -2.35
#